data_AF-A0A7W1AB55-F1
#
_entry.id   AF-A0A7W1AB55-F1
#
_cell.length_a   1.000
_cell.length_b   1.000
_cell.length_c   1.000
_cell.angle_alpha   90.00
_cell.angle_beta   90.00
_cell.angle_gamma   90.00
#
_symmetry.space_group_name_H-M   'P 1'
#
loop_
_entity.id
_entity.type
_entity.pdbx_description
1 polymer ?
#
loop_
_entity_poly.entity_id
_entity_poly.type
_entity_poly.pdbx_seq_one_letter_code
_entity_poly.pdbx_strand_id
1 'polypeptide(L)' 'MARILLGITGGIAAYKACELVRLLVKAGHDVLPLPTRGAERFVRA' A
#
# COMPACT_ATOMS: atom_id res chain seq x y z
N MET A 1 -0.06 -17.66 5.02
CA MET A 1 0.46 -17.07 3.76
C MET A 1 -0.71 -16.79 2.84
N ALA A 2 -0.93 -15.52 2.48
CA ALA A 2 -1.97 -15.12 1.51
C ALA A 2 -1.33 -14.26 0.42
N ARG A 3 -1.93 -14.25 -0.77
CA ARG A 3 -1.60 -13.31 -1.85
C ARG A 3 -2.58 -12.14 -1.80
N ILE A 4 -2.07 -10.94 -1.59
CA ILE A 4 -2.86 -9.73 -1.34
C ILE A 4 -2.60 -8.71 -2.44
N LEU A 5 -3.66 -8.32 -3.14
CA LEU A 5 -3.65 -7.15 -4.01
C LEU A 5 -4.12 -5.94 -3.21
N LEU A 6 -3.25 -4.94 -3.02
CA LEU A 6 -3.57 -3.75 -2.23
C LEU A 6 -3.76 -2.54 -3.15
N GLY A 7 -5.01 -2.22 -3.48
CA GLY A 7 -5.36 -1.01 -4.21
C GLY A 7 -5.30 0.24 -3.33
N ILE A 8 -4.59 1.29 -3.77
CA ILE A 8 -4.42 2.53 -3.02
C ILE A 8 -4.92 3.71 -3.87
N THR A 9 -5.91 4.44 -3.38
CA THR A 9 -6.53 5.59 -4.07
C THR A 9 -6.11 6.93 -3.43
N GLY A 10 -6.47 8.04 -4.09
CA GLY A 10 -6.10 9.37 -3.63
C GLY A 10 -6.87 9.81 -2.38
N GLY A 11 -6.15 10.15 -1.32
CA GLY A 11 -6.70 10.68 -0.08
C GLY A 11 -5.62 10.82 0.99
N ILE A 12 -5.90 11.58 2.04
CA ILE A 12 -4.90 11.88 3.08
C ILE A 12 -4.41 10.61 3.80
N ALA A 13 -5.17 9.51 3.81
CA ALA A 13 -4.72 8.26 4.41
C ALA A 13 -3.70 7.48 3.55
N ALA A 14 -3.47 7.85 2.29
CA ALA A 14 -2.64 7.10 1.36
C ALA A 14 -1.16 6.99 1.82
N TYR A 15 -0.62 7.96 2.57
CA TYR A 15 0.74 7.86 3.11
C TYR A 15 0.92 6.67 4.07
N LYS A 16 -0.16 6.22 4.73
CA LYS A 16 -0.14 5.06 5.64
C LYS A 16 -0.05 3.73 4.89
N ALA A 17 -0.25 3.73 3.58
CA ALA A 17 -0.21 2.51 2.79
C ALA A 17 1.17 1.82 2.86
N CYS A 18 2.27 2.59 2.93
CA CYS A 18 3.60 2.04 3.13
C CYS A 18 3.73 1.23 4.44
N GLU A 19 3.15 1.74 5.53
CA GLU A 19 3.15 1.03 6.80
C GLU A 19 2.29 -0.24 6.73
N LEU A 20 1.11 -0.18 6.12
CA LEU A 20 0.25 -1.34 5.93
C LEU A 20 0.96 -2.43 5.11
N VAL A 21 1.58 -2.08 3.98
CA VAL A 21 2.38 -3.02 3.16
C VAL A 21 3.48 -3.65 4.00
N ARG A 22 4.24 -2.85 4.77
CA ARG A 22 5.30 -3.36 5.65
C ARG A 22 4.78 -4.38 6.66
N LEU A 23 3.62 -4.12 7.28
CA LEU A 23 3.03 -5.02 8.28
C LEU A 23 2.54 -6.32 7.65
N LEU A 24 1.89 -6.25 6.48
CA LEU A 24 1.44 -7.43 5.74
C LEU A 24 2.60 -8.31 5.29
N VAL A 25 3.69 -7.71 4.79
CA VAL A 25 4.92 -8.43 4.44
C VAL A 25 5.54 -9.08 5.69
N LYS A 26 5.64 -8.36 6.81
CA LYS A 26 6.14 -8.92 8.08
C LYS A 26 5.32 -10.08 8.61
N ALA A 27 4.00 -10.08 8.36
CA ALA A 27 3.11 -11.18 8.72
C ALA A 27 3.24 -12.40 7.78
N GLY A 28 4.13 -12.35 6.79
CA GLY A 28 4.35 -13.44 5.84
C GLY A 28 3.24 -13.54 4.80
N HIS A 29 2.79 -12.40 4.26
CA HIS A 29 1.96 -12.34 3.06
C HIS A 29 2.77 -11.90 1.85
N ASP A 30 2.38 -12.39 0.68
CA ASP A 30 2.84 -11.88 -0.62
C ASP A 30 1.91 -10.72 -1.01
N VAL A 31 2.47 -9.52 -1.12
CA VAL A 31 1.69 -8.27 -1.23
C VAL A 31 2.10 -7.54 -2.50
N LEU A 32 1.12 -7.25 -3.36
CA LEU A 32 1.27 -6.40 -4.55
C LEU A 32 0.53 -5.07 -4.33
N PRO A 33 1.24 -3.96 -4.06
CA PRO A 33 0.65 -2.64 -3.99
C PRO A 33 0.31 -2.10 -5.39
N LEU A 34 -0.90 -1.57 -5.57
CA LEU A 34 -1.35 -0.89 -6.78
C LEU A 34 -1.85 0.51 -6.45
N PRO A 35 -0.96 1.51 -6.38
CA PRO A 35 -1.36 2.90 -6.21
C PRO A 35 -1.91 3.49 -7.51
N THR A 36 -2.94 4.30 -7.38
CA THR A 36 -3.38 5.22 -8.44
C THR A 36 -2.45 6.42 -8.55
N ARG A 37 -2.45 7.11 -9.69
CA ARG A 37 -1.77 8.41 -9.85
C ARG A 37 -2.18 9.44 -8.78
N GLY A 38 -3.40 9.36 -8.26
CA GLY A 38 -3.87 10.21 -7.17
C GLY A 38 -3.20 9.86 -5.85
N ALA A 39 -3.11 8.56 -5.52
CA ALA A 39 -2.41 8.07 -4.34
C ALA A 39 -0.93 8.46 -4.35
N GLU A 40 -0.25 8.31 -5.49
CA GLU A 40 1.18 8.64 -5.62
C GLU A 40 1.51 10.06 -5.14
N ARG A 41 0.60 11.03 -5.24
CA ARG A 41 0.83 12.41 -4.76
C ARG A 41 1.03 12.50 -3.25
N PHE A 42 0.52 11.52 -2.50
CA PHE A 42 0.59 11.45 -1.03
C PHE A 42 1.75 10.58 -0.52
N VAL A 43 2.44 9.85 -1.40
CA VAL A 43 3.46 8.85 -1.03
C VAL A 43 4.80 9.12 -1.73
N ARG A 44 5.04 10.35 -2.22
CA ARG A 44 6.29 10.74 -2.87
C ARG A 44 7.43 10.89 -1.85
N ALA A 45 8.64 10.58 -2.28
CA ALA A 45 9.89 10.90 -1.58
C ALA A 45 10.19 12.40 -1.63
#